data_AF-A0A5S6R2Q4-F1
#
_entry.id   AF-A0A5S6R2Q4-F1
#
_cell.length_a   1.000
_cell.length_b   1.000
_cell.length_c   1.000
_cell.angle_alpha   90.00
_cell.angle_beta   90.00
_cell.angle_gamma   90.00
#
_symmetry.space_group_name_H-M   'P 1'
#
loop_
_entity.id
_entity.type
_entity.pdbx_description
1 polymer ?
#
loop_
_entity_poly.entity_id
_entity_poly.type
_entity_poly.pdbx_seq_one_letter_code
_entity_poly.pdbx_strand_id
1 'polypeptide(L)'
;MPMKSVGSEPDVPSLEGDSAKREKGYGRVREALLRVASSDSLCRFFCKGRHCKYCNPALLPDDLKTIDGFYSTWVTDDILAFARPSAVGTEMPELIEKLGKAGIKAIFNLQLPFEHRHCGQPLTEHGFSYDPEQFMEHGVAHYNFGWPDFGVISVDRILNIVKVMQHALEFGGKVGCLSFSVSQPLNLYATA
;
A
#
# COMPACT_ATOMS: atom_id res chain seq x y z
N MET A 1 54.29 -43.69 -13.44
CA MET A 1 53.93 -43.58 -14.87
C MET A 1 52.41 -43.46 -14.97
N PRO A 2 51.89 -42.63 -15.89
CA PRO A 2 51.25 -41.38 -15.49
C PRO A 2 49.73 -41.34 -15.68
N MET A 3 49.07 -40.55 -14.83
CA MET A 3 47.74 -40.00 -15.07
C MET A 3 47.83 -39.03 -16.26
N LYS A 4 47.04 -39.26 -17.30
CA LYS A 4 46.86 -38.32 -18.42
C LYS A 4 45.69 -37.38 -18.10
N SER A 5 46.01 -36.09 -18.06
CA SER A 5 45.12 -34.96 -18.23
C SER A 5 44.58 -34.88 -19.66
N VAL A 6 43.41 -34.24 -19.82
CA VAL A 6 42.77 -33.59 -21.00
C VAL A 6 41.26 -33.81 -20.78
N GLY A 7 40.39 -32.84 -20.55
CA GLY A 7 40.37 -31.44 -20.98
C GLY A 7 39.29 -31.28 -22.05
N SER A 8 38.07 -30.88 -21.66
CA SER A 8 37.12 -30.08 -22.44
C SER A 8 35.82 -29.88 -21.63
N GLU A 9 35.62 -28.68 -21.12
CA GLU A 9 34.35 -28.20 -20.56
C GLU A 9 33.25 -28.23 -21.64
N PRO A 10 32.01 -28.64 -21.33
CA PRO A 10 30.89 -28.38 -22.22
C PRO A 10 30.46 -26.91 -22.13
N ASP A 11 30.44 -26.23 -23.27
CA ASP A 11 29.83 -24.91 -23.48
C ASP A 11 28.43 -24.83 -22.85
N VAL A 12 28.29 -24.02 -21.80
CA VAL A 12 27.00 -23.65 -21.21
C VAL A 12 26.56 -22.34 -21.84
N PRO A 13 25.49 -22.30 -22.65
CA PRO A 13 24.99 -21.06 -23.24
C PRO A 13 24.46 -20.13 -22.13
N SER A 14 25.03 -18.93 -22.05
CA SER A 14 24.62 -17.87 -21.14
C SER A 14 23.21 -17.38 -21.48
N LEU A 15 22.21 -17.72 -20.66
CA LEU A 15 20.83 -17.22 -20.75
C LEU A 15 20.66 -15.88 -20.02
N GLU A 16 21.61 -14.97 -20.18
CA GLU A 16 21.52 -13.60 -19.66
C GLU A 16 21.33 -12.64 -20.84
N GLY A 17 20.07 -12.32 -21.19
CA GLY A 17 19.83 -11.43 -22.34
C GLY A 17 18.49 -10.71 -22.40
N ASP A 18 17.36 -11.39 -22.17
CA ASP A 18 16.07 -10.82 -22.60
C ASP A 18 15.15 -10.32 -21.47
N SER A 19 15.26 -10.84 -20.25
CA SER A 19 14.35 -10.47 -19.16
C SER A 19 14.62 -9.04 -18.63
N ALA A 20 15.89 -8.71 -18.42
CA ALA A 20 16.30 -7.39 -17.91
C ALA A 20 16.03 -6.24 -18.90
N LYS A 21 15.98 -6.52 -20.21
CA LYS A 21 15.69 -5.51 -21.25
C LYS A 21 14.19 -5.23 -21.37
N ARG A 22 13.35 -6.26 -21.21
CA ARG A 22 11.88 -6.14 -21.17
C ARG A 22 11.40 -5.38 -19.94
N GLU A 23 11.99 -5.63 -18.77
CA GLU A 23 11.68 -4.90 -17.54
C GLU A 23 12.07 -3.41 -17.61
N LYS A 24 13.26 -3.10 -18.15
CA LYS A 24 13.70 -1.70 -18.35
C LYS A 24 12.80 -0.94 -19.34
N GLY A 25 12.33 -1.61 -20.40
CA GLY A 25 11.39 -1.01 -21.37
C GLY A 25 10.01 -0.75 -20.77
N TYR A 26 9.45 -1.73 -20.07
CA TYR A 26 8.16 -1.60 -19.37
C TYR A 26 8.23 -0.52 -18.28
N GLY A 27 9.32 -0.45 -17.51
CA GLY A 27 9.54 0.57 -16.48
C GLY A 27 9.54 1.99 -17.04
N ARG A 28 10.18 2.24 -18.18
CA ARG A 28 10.23 3.57 -18.81
C ARG A 28 8.88 4.01 -19.38
N VAL A 29 8.15 3.08 -20.01
CA VAL A 29 6.79 3.36 -20.53
C VAL A 29 5.82 3.60 -19.38
N ARG A 30 5.93 2.79 -18.31
CA ARG A 30 5.16 2.97 -17.08
C ARG A 30 5.46 4.33 -16.44
N GLU A 31 6.73 4.69 -16.25
CA GLU A 31 7.10 6.00 -15.70
C GLU A 31 6.59 7.16 -16.56
N ALA A 32 6.71 7.06 -17.88
CA ALA A 32 6.16 8.07 -18.78
C ALA A 32 4.63 8.20 -18.64
N LEU A 33 3.92 7.06 -18.52
CA LEU A 33 2.49 7.05 -18.28
C LEU A 33 2.11 7.64 -16.92
N LEU A 34 2.86 7.34 -15.86
CA LEU A 34 2.66 7.90 -14.51
C LEU A 34 2.80 9.43 -14.49
N ARG A 35 3.69 9.99 -15.31
CA ARG A 35 3.89 11.45 -15.39
C ARG A 35 2.79 12.18 -16.16
N VAL A 36 2.09 11.49 -17.05
CA VAL A 36 1.13 12.11 -18.00
C VAL A 36 -0.33 11.79 -17.65
N ALA A 37 -0.60 10.61 -17.10
CA ALA A 37 -1.95 10.18 -16.78
C ALA A 37 -2.45 10.84 -15.49
N SER A 38 -3.72 11.26 -15.48
CA SER A 38 -4.37 11.72 -14.26
C SER A 38 -4.50 10.59 -13.25
N SER A 39 -4.51 10.91 -11.95
CA SER A 39 -4.74 9.94 -10.87
C SER A 39 -6.01 9.09 -11.11
N ASP A 40 -7.07 9.70 -11.66
CA ASP A 40 -8.30 8.98 -12.03
C ASP A 40 -8.09 7.94 -13.15
N SER A 41 -7.28 8.28 -14.15
CA SER A 41 -6.94 7.37 -15.25
C SER A 41 -6.07 6.22 -14.74
N LEU A 42 -5.07 6.52 -13.91
CA LEU A 42 -4.20 5.52 -13.29
C LEU A 42 -5.01 4.53 -12.44
N CYS A 43 -5.96 5.03 -11.67
CA CYS A 43 -6.88 4.19 -10.91
C CYS A 43 -7.69 3.24 -11.81
N ARG A 44 -8.23 3.73 -12.94
CA ARG A 44 -8.95 2.87 -13.90
C ARG A 44 -8.06 1.77 -14.50
N PHE A 45 -6.81 2.10 -14.82
CA PHE A 45 -5.86 1.14 -15.40
C PHE A 45 -5.36 0.11 -14.39
N PHE A 46 -5.03 0.52 -13.16
CA PHE A 46 -4.39 -0.36 -12.17
C PHE A 46 -5.38 -1.03 -11.21
N CYS A 47 -6.51 -0.39 -10.89
CA CYS A 47 -7.41 -0.88 -9.86
C CYS A 47 -8.61 -1.67 -10.39
N LYS A 48 -8.81 -1.85 -11.71
CA LYS A 48 -9.97 -2.59 -12.28
C LYS A 48 -11.35 -2.11 -11.74
N GLY A 49 -11.44 -0.86 -11.28
CA GLY A 49 -12.67 -0.26 -10.75
C GLY A 49 -13.28 -1.00 -9.56
N ARG A 50 -14.55 -1.41 -9.68
CA ARG A 50 -15.32 -2.10 -8.61
C ARG A 50 -14.77 -3.48 -8.24
N HIS A 51 -13.98 -4.08 -9.14
CA HIS A 51 -13.31 -5.38 -8.91
C HIS A 51 -11.86 -5.21 -8.45
N CYS A 52 -11.53 -4.06 -7.85
CA CYS A 52 -10.22 -3.88 -7.24
C CYS A 52 -9.99 -4.89 -6.13
N LYS A 53 -8.96 -5.73 -6.28
CA LYS A 53 -8.64 -6.77 -5.29
C LYS A 53 -8.32 -6.21 -3.90
N TYR A 54 -7.85 -4.97 -3.78
CA TYR A 54 -7.49 -4.37 -2.49
C TYR A 54 -8.59 -3.51 -1.87
N CYS A 55 -9.56 -3.05 -2.66
CA CYS A 55 -10.67 -2.22 -2.17
C CYS A 55 -11.99 -2.98 -2.10
N ASN A 56 -12.01 -4.26 -2.45
CA ASN A 56 -13.19 -5.10 -2.36
C ASN A 56 -12.89 -6.29 -1.43
N PRO A 57 -13.39 -6.25 -0.17
CA PRO A 57 -13.14 -7.29 0.83
C PRO A 57 -13.55 -8.69 0.38
N ALA A 58 -14.57 -8.81 -0.49
CA ALA A 58 -15.04 -10.10 -1.01
C ALA A 58 -14.05 -10.77 -1.98
N LEU A 59 -13.10 -10.02 -2.54
CA LEU A 59 -12.07 -10.53 -3.45
C LEU A 59 -10.72 -10.74 -2.75
N LEU A 60 -10.62 -10.40 -1.46
CA LEU A 60 -9.41 -10.56 -0.68
C LEU A 60 -9.33 -11.98 -0.10
N PRO A 61 -8.27 -12.75 -0.41
CA PRO A 61 -8.00 -13.98 0.30
C PRO A 61 -7.56 -13.69 1.74
N ASP A 62 -7.79 -14.65 2.64
CA ASP A 62 -7.65 -14.44 4.09
C ASP A 62 -6.20 -14.30 4.57
N ASP A 63 -5.24 -14.83 3.80
CA ASP A 63 -3.80 -14.68 4.04
C ASP A 63 -3.31 -13.23 3.91
N LEU A 64 -4.06 -12.38 3.22
CA LEU A 64 -3.74 -10.95 3.02
C LEU A 64 -4.48 -10.03 4.00
N LYS A 65 -5.17 -10.60 5.00
CA LYS A 65 -5.95 -9.90 6.01
C LYS A 65 -5.40 -10.19 7.40
N THR A 66 -4.50 -9.33 7.88
CA THR A 66 -4.10 -9.36 9.30
C THR A 66 -5.27 -8.99 10.21
N ILE A 67 -6.06 -8.00 9.79
CA ILE A 67 -7.35 -7.63 10.36
C ILE A 67 -8.40 -7.92 9.30
N ASP A 68 -9.43 -8.68 9.70
CA ASP A 68 -10.52 -9.04 8.82
C ASP A 68 -11.35 -7.82 8.39
N GLY A 69 -11.74 -7.79 7.10
CA GLY A 69 -12.50 -6.71 6.47
C GLY A 69 -11.73 -5.92 5.40
N PHE A 70 -10.39 -5.95 5.40
CA PHE A 70 -9.59 -5.31 4.36
C PHE A 70 -8.18 -5.89 4.24
N TYR A 71 -7.47 -5.49 3.18
CA TYR A 71 -6.05 -5.75 3.06
C TYR A 71 -5.28 -5.11 4.21
N SER A 72 -4.51 -5.90 4.95
CA SER A 72 -3.70 -5.40 6.05
C SER A 72 -2.52 -6.30 6.37
N THR A 73 -1.41 -5.65 6.71
CA THR A 73 -0.13 -6.30 7.02
C THR A 73 0.64 -5.50 8.05
N TRP A 74 1.24 -6.17 9.03
CA TRP A 74 2.18 -5.55 9.95
C TRP A 74 3.50 -5.27 9.23
N VAL A 75 3.92 -4.01 9.23
CA VAL A 75 5.26 -3.60 8.75
C VAL A 75 6.28 -3.78 9.86
N THR A 76 5.87 -3.49 11.09
CA THR A 76 6.61 -3.75 12.33
C THR A 76 5.61 -4.22 13.40
N ASP A 77 6.10 -4.52 14.60
CA ASP A 77 5.23 -4.90 15.73
C ASP A 77 4.21 -3.81 16.10
N ASP A 78 4.49 -2.54 15.76
CA ASP A 78 3.67 -1.39 16.14
C ASP A 78 3.10 -0.59 14.95
N ILE A 79 3.48 -0.92 13.72
CA ILE A 79 3.04 -0.22 12.50
C ILE A 79 2.25 -1.18 11.62
N LEU A 80 0.95 -0.93 11.48
CA LEU A 80 0.06 -1.64 10.58
C LEU A 80 -0.09 -0.87 9.26
N ALA A 81 0.22 -1.47 8.13
CA ALA A 81 -0.16 -0.94 6.82
C ALA A 81 -1.46 -1.59 6.35
N PHE A 82 -2.43 -0.78 5.93
CA PHE A 82 -3.71 -1.30 5.46
C PHE A 82 -4.31 -0.47 4.32
N ALA A 83 -5.14 -1.13 3.51
CA ALA A 83 -5.88 -0.47 2.44
C ALA A 83 -7.09 0.29 3.00
N ARG A 84 -7.63 1.21 2.20
CA ARG A 84 -8.80 1.99 2.61
C ARG A 84 -9.97 1.10 2.99
N PRO A 85 -10.58 1.32 4.16
CA PRO A 85 -11.81 0.64 4.51
C PRO A 85 -12.94 1.12 3.60
N SER A 86 -13.83 0.20 3.26
CA SER A 86 -15.02 0.48 2.48
C SER A 86 -16.22 -0.12 3.20
N ALA A 87 -17.33 0.61 3.25
CA ALA A 87 -18.56 0.20 3.93
C ALA A 87 -19.21 -1.10 3.41
N VAL A 88 -18.64 -1.76 2.39
CA VAL A 88 -19.16 -3.04 1.89
C VAL A 88 -18.28 -4.17 2.41
N GLY A 89 -18.72 -4.80 3.50
CA GLY A 89 -18.15 -6.02 4.06
C GLY A 89 -17.86 -5.97 5.56
N THR A 90 -17.64 -4.79 6.13
CA THR A 90 -17.50 -4.58 7.58
C THR A 90 -18.03 -3.19 7.90
N GLU A 91 -18.96 -3.10 8.85
CA GLU A 91 -19.46 -1.81 9.33
C GLU A 91 -18.30 -1.04 9.95
N MET A 92 -18.17 0.25 9.64
CA MET A 92 -17.05 1.08 10.14
C MET A 92 -16.84 0.98 11.67
N PRO A 93 -17.90 0.92 12.52
CA PRO A 93 -17.75 0.70 13.94
C PRO A 93 -17.05 -0.62 14.32
N GLU A 94 -17.41 -1.74 13.66
CA GLU A 94 -16.79 -3.04 13.92
C GLU A 94 -15.31 -3.04 13.56
N LEU A 95 -14.97 -2.34 12.48
CA LEU A 95 -13.60 -2.16 12.06
C LEU A 95 -12.80 -1.34 13.09
N ILE A 96 -13.36 -0.22 13.55
CA ILE A 96 -12.73 0.64 14.55
C ILE A 96 -12.49 -0.15 15.85
N GLU A 97 -13.44 -1.00 16.23
CA GLU A 97 -13.29 -1.90 17.38
C GLU A 97 -12.15 -2.91 17.17
N LYS A 98 -12.07 -3.54 15.98
CA LYS A 98 -10.97 -4.45 15.62
C LYS A 98 -9.60 -3.75 15.68
N LEU A 99 -9.51 -2.53 15.16
CA LEU A 99 -8.30 -1.70 15.22
C LEU A 99 -7.94 -1.33 16.67
N GLY A 100 -8.93 -0.97 17.49
CA GLY A 100 -8.77 -0.69 18.91
C GLY A 100 -8.26 -1.91 19.69
N LYS A 101 -8.78 -3.10 19.41
CA LYS A 101 -8.31 -4.38 19.99
C LYS A 101 -6.87 -4.71 19.57
N ALA A 102 -6.48 -4.34 18.37
CA ALA A 102 -5.10 -4.43 17.90
C ALA A 102 -4.17 -3.38 18.53
N GLY A 103 -4.68 -2.47 19.36
CA GLY A 103 -3.91 -1.42 20.02
C GLY A 103 -3.62 -0.21 19.13
N ILE A 104 -4.30 -0.09 17.98
CA ILE A 104 -4.15 1.05 17.08
C ILE A 104 -4.83 2.27 17.68
N LYS A 105 -4.08 3.37 17.77
CA LYS A 105 -4.50 4.60 18.46
C LYS A 105 -4.35 5.84 17.59
N ALA A 106 -3.60 5.74 16.50
CA ALA A 106 -3.49 6.77 15.49
C ALA A 106 -3.53 6.16 14.09
N ILE A 107 -4.21 6.85 13.17
CA ILE A 107 -4.28 6.51 11.75
C ILE A 107 -3.68 7.64 10.93
N PHE A 108 -2.71 7.30 10.08
CA PHE A 108 -2.06 8.19 9.14
C PHE A 108 -2.65 7.96 7.75
N ASN A 109 -3.59 8.80 7.34
CA ASN A 109 -4.13 8.81 6.00
C ASN A 109 -3.16 9.50 5.04
N LEU A 110 -2.62 8.74 4.08
CA LEU A 110 -1.81 9.29 3.01
C LEU A 110 -2.60 9.48 1.71
N GLN A 111 -3.91 9.21 1.69
CA GLN A 111 -4.72 9.44 0.49
C GLN A 111 -5.06 10.91 0.34
N LEU A 112 -5.06 11.44 -0.88
CA LEU A 112 -5.67 12.74 -1.14
C LEU A 112 -7.19 12.61 -1.26
N PRO A 113 -7.96 13.64 -0.84
CA PRO A 113 -9.40 13.63 -1.02
C PRO A 113 -9.72 13.51 -2.51
N PHE A 114 -10.79 12.77 -2.80
CA PHE A 114 -11.30 12.55 -4.15
C PHE A 114 -10.44 11.64 -5.05
N GLU A 115 -9.40 11.00 -4.52
CA GLU A 115 -8.71 9.92 -5.22
C GLU A 115 -9.57 8.64 -5.27
N HIS A 116 -9.34 7.82 -6.29
CA HIS A 116 -10.01 6.53 -6.44
C HIS A 116 -11.56 6.56 -6.46
N ARG A 117 -12.18 7.63 -7.00
CA ARG A 117 -13.65 7.76 -7.18
C ARG A 117 -14.32 6.57 -7.87
N HIS A 118 -13.60 5.89 -8.76
CA HIS A 118 -14.12 4.81 -9.60
C HIS A 118 -13.76 3.40 -9.10
N CYS A 119 -12.95 3.31 -8.05
CA CYS A 119 -12.48 2.06 -7.48
C CYS A 119 -13.33 1.70 -6.26
N GLY A 120 -13.64 0.42 -6.05
CA GLY A 120 -14.41 -0.03 -4.88
C GLY A 120 -15.76 0.70 -4.71
N GLN A 121 -16.04 1.15 -3.49
CA GLN A 121 -17.26 1.88 -3.13
C GLN A 121 -17.17 3.37 -3.48
N PRO A 122 -18.32 4.04 -3.71
CA PRO A 122 -18.36 5.48 -3.93
C PRO A 122 -17.77 6.23 -2.73
N LEU A 123 -17.20 7.40 -3.01
CA LEU A 123 -16.68 8.28 -1.96
C LEU A 123 -17.84 9.01 -1.27
N THR A 124 -17.65 9.32 0.00
CA THR A 124 -18.46 10.26 0.77
C THR A 124 -18.33 11.68 0.20
N GLU A 125 -19.16 12.60 0.69
CA GLU A 125 -19.10 14.01 0.32
C GLU A 125 -17.75 14.67 0.65
N HIS A 126 -17.04 14.16 1.66
CA HIS A 126 -15.72 14.63 2.09
C HIS A 126 -14.57 14.05 1.26
N GLY A 127 -14.85 13.17 0.29
CA GLY A 127 -13.87 12.68 -0.68
C GLY A 127 -13.09 11.43 -0.25
N PHE A 128 -13.50 10.73 0.81
CA PHE A 128 -12.93 9.43 1.21
C PHE A 128 -13.98 8.32 1.15
N SER A 129 -13.60 7.05 1.22
CA SER A 129 -14.56 5.92 1.26
C SER A 129 -15.15 5.65 2.65
N TYR A 130 -14.75 6.48 3.62
CA TYR A 130 -15.13 6.41 5.02
C TYR A 130 -15.18 7.84 5.57
N ASP A 131 -15.75 8.01 6.76
CA ASP A 131 -15.74 9.28 7.48
C ASP A 131 -14.63 9.27 8.54
N PRO A 132 -13.63 10.17 8.46
CA PRO A 132 -12.58 10.29 9.45
C PRO A 132 -13.08 10.56 10.87
N GLU A 133 -14.21 11.26 11.03
CA GLU A 133 -14.75 11.63 12.35
C GLU A 133 -15.10 10.40 13.19
N GLN A 134 -15.54 9.31 12.55
CA GLN A 134 -15.87 8.06 13.22
C GLN A 134 -14.66 7.47 13.98
N PHE A 135 -13.44 7.63 13.47
CA PHE A 135 -12.24 7.20 14.19
C PHE A 135 -12.00 8.04 15.45
N MET A 136 -12.18 9.36 15.32
CA MET A 136 -11.96 10.31 16.41
C MET A 136 -12.97 10.12 17.54
N GLU A 137 -14.24 9.86 17.22
CA GLU A 137 -15.30 9.56 18.19
C GLU A 137 -14.97 8.34 19.08
N HIS A 138 -14.22 7.38 18.54
CA HIS A 138 -13.78 6.18 19.26
C HIS A 138 -12.38 6.32 19.88
N GLY A 139 -11.85 7.54 19.94
CA GLY A 139 -10.56 7.84 20.57
C GLY A 139 -9.34 7.39 19.76
N VAL A 140 -9.49 7.22 18.44
CA VAL A 140 -8.39 6.99 17.50
C VAL A 140 -8.07 8.30 16.78
N ALA A 141 -6.84 8.79 16.96
CA ALA A 141 -6.39 10.00 16.28
C ALA A 141 -6.33 9.78 14.76
N HIS A 142 -6.76 10.75 13.97
CA HIS A 142 -6.67 10.70 12.51
C HIS A 142 -5.80 11.85 12.00
N TYR A 143 -4.74 11.51 11.27
CA TYR A 143 -3.81 12.45 10.66
C TYR A 143 -3.90 12.37 9.15
N ASN A 144 -4.12 13.50 8.50
CA ASN A 144 -4.20 13.58 7.05
C ASN A 144 -2.91 14.14 6.45
N PHE A 145 -2.12 13.26 5.82
CA PHE A 145 -0.87 13.55 5.14
C PHE A 145 -0.93 13.13 3.67
N GLY A 146 -1.81 13.76 2.90
CA GLY A 146 -2.04 13.42 1.49
C GLY A 146 -0.76 13.29 0.65
N TRP A 147 -0.55 12.10 0.11
CA TRP A 147 0.54 11.70 -0.76
C TRP A 147 -0.08 11.33 -2.11
N PRO A 148 0.25 12.06 -3.19
CA PRO A 148 -0.34 11.79 -4.50
C PRO A 148 -0.05 10.37 -4.97
N ASP A 149 -1.07 9.67 -5.45
CA ASP A 149 -0.91 8.34 -6.04
C ASP A 149 0.21 8.32 -7.10
N PHE A 150 1.15 7.37 -6.95
CA PHE A 150 2.34 7.21 -7.81
C PHE A 150 3.26 8.45 -7.88
N GLY A 151 2.98 9.48 -7.08
CA GLY A 151 3.78 10.69 -6.99
C GLY A 151 4.89 10.57 -5.95
N VAL A 152 5.76 11.57 -5.97
CA VAL A 152 6.78 11.78 -4.93
C VAL A 152 6.44 13.05 -4.17
N ILE A 153 6.65 13.03 -2.86
CA ILE A 153 6.55 14.21 -2.01
C ILE A 153 7.95 14.69 -1.61
N SER A 154 8.08 15.96 -1.21
CA SER A 154 9.38 16.49 -0.78
C SER A 154 9.88 15.79 0.49
N VAL A 155 11.20 15.76 0.67
CA VAL A 155 11.83 15.19 1.87
C VAL A 155 11.32 15.86 3.14
N ASP A 156 11.09 17.18 3.11
CA ASP A 156 10.52 17.91 4.26
C ASP A 156 9.15 17.38 4.67
N ARG A 157 8.29 17.04 3.69
CA ARG A 157 6.97 16.46 3.97
C ARG A 157 7.09 15.06 4.56
N ILE A 158 8.00 14.23 4.04
CA ILE A 158 8.28 12.90 4.60
C ILE A 158 8.76 13.03 6.06
N LEU A 159 9.72 13.92 6.33
CA LEU A 159 10.24 14.16 7.67
C LEU A 159 9.13 14.62 8.64
N ASN A 160 8.20 15.44 8.18
CA ASN A 160 7.07 15.86 9.02
C ASN A 160 6.13 14.68 9.34
N ILE A 161 5.84 13.81 8.37
CA ILE A 161 5.04 12.59 8.60
C ILE A 161 5.74 11.70 9.64
N VAL A 162 7.02 11.41 9.43
CA VAL A 162 7.81 10.52 10.31
C VAL A 162 7.90 11.08 11.72
N LYS A 163 8.11 12.39 11.90
CA LYS A 163 8.13 13.03 13.22
C LYS A 163 6.81 12.86 13.97
N VAL A 164 5.68 13.10 13.29
CA VAL A 164 4.36 12.94 13.92
C VAL A 164 4.05 11.47 14.20
N MET A 165 4.48 10.56 13.32
CA MET A 165 4.34 9.12 13.51
C MET A 165 5.17 8.61 14.69
N GLN A 166 6.42 9.07 14.82
CA GLN A 166 7.27 8.75 15.96
C GLN A 166 6.62 9.21 17.28
N HIS A 167 6.12 10.46 17.32
CA HIS A 167 5.41 10.94 18.49
C HIS A 167 4.15 10.11 18.79
N ALA A 168 3.39 9.71 17.76
CA ALA A 168 2.21 8.86 17.96
C ALA A 168 2.59 7.46 18.49
N LEU A 169 3.73 6.90 18.09
CA LEU A 169 4.24 5.64 18.63
C LEU A 169 4.69 5.78 20.10
N GLU A 170 5.38 6.87 20.44
CA GLU A 170 5.91 7.11 21.79
C GLU A 170 4.81 7.36 22.84
N PHE A 171 3.74 8.08 22.46
CA PHE A 171 2.71 8.52 23.41
C PHE A 171 1.33 7.91 23.17
N GLY A 172 1.09 7.40 21.97
CA GLY A 172 -0.23 7.01 21.50
C GLY A 172 -0.48 5.51 21.49
N GLY A 173 0.55 4.66 21.32
CA GLY A 173 0.38 3.21 21.11
C GLY A 173 0.71 2.82 19.67
N LYS A 174 0.01 1.84 19.11
CA LYS A 174 0.30 1.39 17.73
C LYS A 174 -0.30 2.33 16.70
N VAL A 175 0.31 2.41 15.53
CA VAL A 175 -0.10 3.29 14.44
C VAL A 175 -0.55 2.51 13.21
N GLY A 176 -1.59 3.00 12.57
CA GLY A 176 -2.10 2.48 11.31
C GLY A 176 -1.76 3.42 10.16
N CYS A 177 -1.05 2.94 9.15
CA CYS A 177 -0.77 3.67 7.91
C CYS A 177 -1.80 3.30 6.85
N LEU A 178 -2.60 4.29 6.47
CA LEU A 178 -3.62 4.19 5.45
C LEU A 178 -3.10 4.80 4.15
N SER A 179 -2.55 3.95 3.29
CA SER A 179 -2.45 4.17 1.84
C SER A 179 -1.78 2.95 1.24
N PHE A 180 -2.52 2.22 0.42
CA PHE A 180 -1.93 1.20 -0.42
C PHE A 180 -2.36 1.43 -1.87
N SER A 181 -1.59 2.29 -2.54
CA SER A 181 -1.59 2.36 -3.99
C SER A 181 -0.85 1.13 -4.52
N VAL A 182 -1.55 0.39 -5.38
CA VAL A 182 -1.35 -1.02 -5.77
C VAL A 182 -0.10 -1.27 -6.63
N SER A 183 0.98 -0.51 -6.49
CA SER A 183 2.15 -0.66 -7.37
C SER A 183 3.50 -0.84 -6.72
N GLN A 184 3.56 -0.90 -5.40
CA GLN A 184 4.79 -1.32 -4.73
C GLN A 184 4.50 -2.56 -3.88
N PRO A 185 4.97 -3.74 -4.29
CA PRO A 185 5.01 -4.87 -3.38
C PRO A 185 5.89 -4.49 -2.17
N LEU A 186 5.35 -4.60 -0.96
CA LEU A 186 6.09 -4.44 0.30
C LEU A 186 7.27 -5.42 0.44
N ASN A 187 7.39 -6.41 -0.45
CA ASN A 187 8.49 -7.37 -0.49
C ASN A 187 9.86 -6.81 -0.88
N LEU A 188 10.00 -5.51 -1.14
CA LEU A 188 11.32 -4.91 -1.47
C LEU A 188 12.03 -4.25 -0.28
N TYR A 189 11.40 -4.10 0.89
CA TYR A 189 12.02 -3.40 2.03
C TYR A 189 11.86 -4.10 3.39
N ALA A 190 11.24 -5.29 3.45
CA ALA A 190 11.04 -6.03 4.70
C ALA A 190 12.22 -6.97 5.09
N THR A 191 13.41 -6.75 4.55
CA THR A 191 14.64 -7.41 5.01
C THR A 191 15.77 -6.39 5.09
N ALA A 192 15.91 -5.77 6.26
CA ALA A 192 17.14 -5.15 6.74
C ALA A 192 17.20 -5.35 8.26
#